data_AF-A0A936SQQ4-F1
#
_entry.id   AF-A0A936SQQ4-F1
#
_cell.length_a   1.000
_cell.length_b   1.000
_cell.length_c   1.000
_cell.angle_alpha   90.00
_cell.angle_beta   90.00
_cell.angle_gamma   90.00
#
_symmetry.space_group_name_H-M   'P 1'
#
loop_
_entity.id
_entity.type
_entity.pdbx_description
1 polymer ?
#
loop_
_entity_poly.entity_id
_entity_poly.type
_entity_poly.pdbx_seq_one_letter_code
_entity_poly.pdbx_strand_id
1 'polypeptide(L)'
;MSSLRARSGLMDISLHPDFAKNSFVYLAYSYNKDGKRVKVMRYRYADGKFNEPNVIIENIPGAPNHAGMRCRFGPDGKLYVTTGDATDWNLAQKLDSLAGKTLRLNDDGSIPKIIRLSAPPQRD
;
A
#
# COMPACT_ATOMS: atom_id res chain seq x y z
N MET A 1 -20.04 27.40 -1.60
CA MET A 1 -18.77 26.92 -2.16
C MET A 1 -18.79 25.40 -2.12
N SER A 2 -18.90 24.72 -3.27
CA SER A 2 -19.02 23.26 -3.30
C SER A 2 -17.69 22.62 -2.89
N SER A 3 -17.71 21.80 -1.85
CA SER A 3 -16.62 20.90 -1.51
C SER A 3 -16.28 20.04 -2.73
N LEU A 4 -15.08 20.25 -3.30
CA LEU A 4 -14.47 19.28 -4.21
C LEU A 4 -14.38 17.97 -3.42
N ARG A 5 -15.14 16.95 -3.84
CA ARG A 5 -15.16 15.62 -3.24
C ARG A 5 -13.72 15.07 -3.20
N ALA A 6 -13.04 15.27 -2.08
CA ALA A 6 -11.71 14.72 -1.88
C ALA A 6 -11.84 13.20 -1.82
N ARG A 7 -11.16 12.46 -2.71
CA ARG A 7 -11.05 10.99 -2.62
C ARG A 7 -10.04 10.55 -1.55
N SER A 8 -9.75 11.44 -0.59
CA SER A 8 -8.99 11.16 0.62
C SER A 8 -9.89 10.45 1.63
N GLY A 9 -9.35 9.44 2.30
CA GLY A 9 -10.06 8.63 3.28
C GLY A 9 -9.55 7.18 3.25
N LEU A 10 -10.42 6.25 3.63
CA LEU A 10 -10.20 4.82 3.43
C LEU A 10 -10.38 4.47 1.96
N MET A 11 -9.38 3.84 1.34
CA MET A 11 -9.38 3.50 -0.08
C MET A 11 -9.47 1.98 -0.31
N ASP A 12 -8.92 1.17 0.60
CA ASP A 12 -9.02 -0.28 0.47
C ASP A 12 -8.96 -1.01 1.82
N ILE A 13 -9.52 -2.21 1.82
CA ILE A 13 -9.46 -3.20 2.89
C ILE A 13 -9.08 -4.56 2.31
N SER A 14 -8.09 -5.20 2.93
CA SER A 14 -7.63 -6.54 2.56
C SER A 14 -7.54 -7.42 3.79
N LEU A 15 -8.00 -8.66 3.65
CA LEU A 15 -7.80 -9.70 4.66
C LEU A 15 -6.50 -10.43 4.37
N HIS A 16 -5.79 -10.83 5.42
CA HIS A 16 -4.70 -11.79 5.28
C HIS A 16 -5.22 -13.12 4.68
N PRO A 17 -4.45 -13.86 3.87
CA PRO A 17 -4.87 -15.15 3.33
C PRO A 17 -5.28 -16.16 4.43
N ASP A 18 -4.53 -16.20 5.53
CA ASP A 18 -4.85 -16.96 6.76
C ASP A 18 -5.73 -16.19 7.77
N PHE A 19 -6.63 -15.30 7.33
CA PHE A 19 -7.46 -14.49 8.23
C PHE A 19 -8.21 -15.33 9.27
N ALA A 20 -8.70 -16.52 8.92
CA ALA A 20 -9.37 -17.42 9.85
C ALA A 20 -8.51 -17.86 11.05
N LYS A 21 -7.18 -17.75 10.95
CA LYS A 21 -6.23 -18.13 12.00
C LYS A 21 -5.63 -16.93 12.72
N ASN A 22 -5.36 -15.84 12.01
CA ASN A 22 -4.62 -14.69 12.56
C ASN A 22 -5.46 -13.41 12.69
N SER A 23 -6.64 -13.36 12.09
CA SER A 23 -7.55 -12.21 12.08
C SER A 23 -6.91 -10.90 11.61
N PHE A 24 -5.90 -10.96 10.75
CA PHE A 24 -5.21 -9.76 10.27
C PHE A 24 -5.95 -9.06 9.13
N VAL A 25 -6.17 -7.76 9.30
CA VAL A 25 -6.80 -6.86 8.32
C VAL A 25 -5.86 -5.72 7.99
N TYR A 26 -5.78 -5.37 6.70
CA TYR A 26 -4.96 -4.30 6.16
C TYR A 26 -5.87 -3.18 5.68
N LEU A 27 -5.65 -1.97 6.19
CA LEU A 27 -6.38 -0.76 5.80
C LEU A 27 -5.44 0.18 5.06
N ALA A 28 -5.84 0.59 3.85
CA ALA A 28 -5.10 1.54 3.04
C ALA A 28 -5.84 2.88 3.01
N TYR A 29 -5.23 3.94 3.55
CA TYR A 29 -5.91 5.22 3.74
C TYR A 29 -4.97 6.44 3.75
N SER A 30 -5.53 7.62 3.53
CA SER A 30 -4.84 8.91 3.72
C SER A 30 -4.93 9.38 5.17
N TYR A 31 -3.86 9.93 5.75
CA TYR A 31 -3.79 10.16 7.21
C TYR A 31 -3.34 11.57 7.64
N ASN A 32 -3.10 12.48 6.71
CA ASN A 32 -2.88 13.89 7.01
C ASN A 32 -4.08 14.74 6.60
N LYS A 33 -4.23 15.92 7.21
CA LYS A 33 -5.38 16.83 7.00
C LYS A 33 -5.60 17.18 5.53
N ASP A 34 -4.53 17.24 4.75
CA ASP A 34 -4.59 17.64 3.34
C ASP A 34 -4.73 16.44 2.37
N GLY A 35 -4.77 15.20 2.88
CA GLY A 35 -4.83 13.99 2.05
C GLY A 35 -3.56 13.73 1.20
N LYS A 36 -2.47 14.45 1.49
CA LYS A 36 -1.20 14.39 0.74
C LYS A 36 -0.28 13.22 1.13
N ARG A 37 -0.67 12.41 2.11
CA ARG A 37 0.06 11.20 2.53
C ARG A 37 -0.88 10.05 2.71
N VAL A 38 -0.45 8.90 2.20
CA VAL A 38 -1.18 7.63 2.26
C VAL A 38 -0.32 6.55 2.89
N LYS A 39 -0.96 5.58 3.53
CA LYS A 39 -0.29 4.47 4.21
C LYS A 39 -1.12 3.21 4.18
N VAL A 40 -0.48 2.09 4.50
CA VAL A 40 -1.14 0.83 4.83
C VAL A 40 -0.83 0.51 6.29
N MET A 41 -1.88 0.22 7.06
CA MET A 41 -1.78 -0.27 8.42
C MET A 41 -2.34 -1.68 8.48
N ARG A 42 -1.73 -2.55 9.29
CA ARG A 42 -2.29 -3.84 9.69
C ARG A 42 -2.88 -3.72 11.09
N TYR A 43 -3.98 -4.42 11.32
CA TYR A 43 -4.63 -4.59 12.61
C TYR A 43 -5.00 -6.06 12.82
N ARG A 44 -5.18 -6.46 14.07
CA ARG A 44 -5.92 -7.68 14.42
C ARG A 44 -7.39 -7.33 14.66
N TYR A 45 -8.30 -7.98 13.94
CA TYR A 45 -9.74 -7.78 14.12
C TYR A 45 -10.31 -8.83 15.08
N ALA A 46 -10.92 -8.36 16.17
CA ALA A 46 -11.60 -9.21 17.15
C ALA A 46 -12.74 -8.44 17.80
N ASP A 47 -13.89 -9.11 18.01
CA ASP A 47 -15.05 -8.57 18.72
C ASP A 47 -15.53 -7.20 18.21
N GLY A 48 -15.57 -7.04 16.88
CA GLY A 48 -16.00 -5.79 16.24
C GLY A 48 -14.97 -4.66 16.29
N LYS A 49 -13.75 -4.91 16.79
CA LYS A 49 -12.71 -3.90 17.01
C LYS A 49 -11.43 -4.20 16.25
N PHE A 50 -10.71 -3.14 15.90
CA PHE A 50 -9.37 -3.19 15.34
C PHE A 50 -8.33 -2.94 16.44
N ASN A 51 -7.50 -3.94 16.70
CA ASN A 51 -6.48 -3.96 17.75
C ASN A 51 -5.08 -4.09 17.13
N GLU A 52 -4.03 -3.98 17.95
CA GLU A 52 -2.62 -4.22 17.55
C GLU A 52 -2.22 -3.47 16.25
N PRO A 53 -2.31 -2.13 16.21
CA PRO A 53 -1.93 -1.37 15.03
C PRO A 53 -0.45 -1.58 14.68
N ASN A 54 -0.18 -1.96 13.45
CA ASN A 54 1.17 -2.08 12.90
C ASN A 54 1.28 -1.30 11.58
N VAL A 55 2.30 -0.45 11.45
CA VAL A 55 2.57 0.26 10.20
C VAL A 55 3.21 -0.72 9.22
N ILE A 56 2.60 -0.89 8.04
CA ILE A 56 3.15 -1.74 6.98
C ILE A 56 3.99 -0.92 6.02
N ILE A 57 3.46 0.24 5.62
CA ILE A 57 4.19 1.22 4.82
C ILE A 57 3.50 2.58 4.94
N GLU A 58 4.28 3.66 5.00
CA GLU A 58 3.77 5.02 5.14
C GLU A 58 4.62 6.04 4.38
N ASN A 59 4.32 7.34 4.53
CA ASN A 59 4.98 8.45 3.85
C ASN A 59 4.91 8.41 2.32
N ILE A 60 4.03 7.57 1.76
CA ILE A 60 3.77 7.53 0.32
C ILE A 60 3.11 8.86 -0.08
N PRO A 61 3.61 9.57 -1.11
CA PRO A 61 2.96 10.75 -1.66
C PRO A 61 1.52 10.43 -2.07
N GLY A 62 0.57 11.25 -1.62
CA GLY A 62 -0.85 11.13 -1.95
C GLY A 62 -1.39 12.44 -2.51
N ALA A 63 -2.58 12.37 -3.10
CA ALA A 63 -3.36 13.53 -3.50
C ALA A 63 -4.85 13.13 -3.56
N PRO A 64 -5.78 14.10 -3.57
CA PRO A 64 -7.22 13.82 -3.75
C PRO A 64 -7.55 13.07 -5.05
N ASN A 65 -6.65 13.15 -6.03
CA ASN A 65 -6.67 12.38 -7.27
C ASN A 65 -5.37 11.57 -7.36
N HIS A 66 -5.39 10.41 -8.01
CA HIS A 66 -4.19 9.58 -8.25
C HIS A 66 -3.45 9.17 -6.96
N ALA A 67 -4.17 8.81 -5.90
CA ALA A 67 -3.57 8.20 -4.71
C ALA A 67 -3.24 6.71 -4.91
N GLY A 68 -4.03 5.99 -5.73
CA GLY A 68 -3.90 4.54 -5.91
C GLY A 68 -4.45 3.78 -4.71
N MET A 69 -3.57 3.05 -4.01
CA MET A 69 -3.79 2.35 -2.73
C MET A 69 -4.61 1.06 -2.77
N ARG A 70 -4.76 0.43 -3.94
CA ARG A 70 -5.23 -0.98 -3.98
C ARG A 70 -4.21 -1.87 -3.28
N CYS A 71 -4.69 -2.72 -2.37
CA CYS A 71 -3.92 -3.54 -1.45
C CYS A 71 -4.43 -4.99 -1.52
N ARG A 72 -3.65 -5.92 -2.07
CA ARG A 72 -4.06 -7.33 -2.24
C ARG A 72 -2.91 -8.29 -2.01
N PHE A 73 -3.21 -9.45 -1.45
CA PHE A 73 -2.27 -10.56 -1.40
C PHE A 73 -2.22 -11.28 -2.74
N GLY A 74 -1.00 -11.50 -3.24
CA GLY A 74 -0.76 -12.33 -4.39
C GLY A 74 -0.68 -13.83 -4.03
N PRO A 75 -0.67 -14.71 -5.04
CA PRO A 75 -0.54 -16.16 -4.83
C PRO A 75 0.82 -16.57 -4.21
N ASP A 76 1.82 -15.68 -4.22
CA ASP A 76 3.13 -15.86 -3.60
C ASP A 76 3.17 -15.48 -2.10
N GLY A 77 1.99 -15.20 -1.52
CA GLY A 77 1.85 -14.78 -0.12
C GLY A 77 2.53 -13.44 0.16
N LYS A 78 2.61 -12.55 -0.83
CA LYS A 78 3.13 -11.18 -0.66
C LYS A 78 2.01 -10.16 -0.79
N LEU A 79 2.16 -9.07 -0.07
CA LEU A 79 1.25 -7.94 -0.11
C LEU A 79 1.66 -7.00 -1.25
N TYR A 80 0.76 -6.80 -2.20
CA TYR A 80 0.92 -5.86 -3.30
C TYR A 80 0.14 -4.58 -3.00
N VAL A 81 0.83 -3.44 -3.08
CA VAL A 81 0.27 -2.11 -2.88
C VAL A 81 0.54 -1.27 -4.12
N THR A 82 -0.53 -0.82 -4.79
CA THR A 82 -0.40 0.14 -5.88
C THR A 82 -0.36 1.55 -5.31
N THR A 83 0.49 2.42 -5.86
CA THR A 83 0.57 3.84 -5.49
C THR A 83 0.40 4.67 -6.76
N GLY A 84 -0.43 5.70 -6.68
CA GLY A 84 -0.52 6.67 -7.78
C GLY A 84 0.63 7.68 -7.74
N ASP A 85 0.70 8.55 -8.75
CA ASP A 85 1.75 9.56 -8.91
C ASP A 85 1.51 10.83 -8.09
N ALA A 86 0.44 10.87 -7.27
CA ALA A 86 0.03 12.04 -6.51
C ALA A 86 -0.15 13.30 -7.37
N THR A 87 -0.56 13.13 -8.64
CA THR A 87 -0.70 14.20 -9.65
C THR A 87 0.61 14.87 -10.09
N ASP A 88 1.75 14.30 -9.71
CA ASP A 88 3.07 14.66 -10.22
C ASP A 88 3.73 13.44 -10.87
N TRP A 89 3.48 13.29 -12.16
CA TRP A 89 4.06 12.26 -13.04
C TRP A 89 5.59 12.12 -12.94
N ASN A 90 6.34 13.17 -12.57
CA ASN A 90 7.80 13.07 -12.40
C ASN A 90 8.17 12.18 -11.21
N LEU A 91 7.32 12.10 -10.18
CA LEU A 91 7.57 11.24 -9.02
C LEU A 91 7.52 9.75 -9.37
N ALA A 92 6.82 9.36 -10.45
CA ALA A 92 6.80 7.98 -10.92
C ALA A 92 8.16 7.53 -11.48
N GLN A 93 8.93 8.46 -12.05
CA GLN A 93 10.27 8.18 -12.61
C GLN A 93 11.38 8.17 -11.56
N LYS A 94 11.15 8.78 -10.40
CA LYS A 94 12.10 8.82 -9.29
C LYS A 94 12.15 7.46 -8.59
N LEU A 95 13.34 6.87 -8.50
CA LEU A 95 13.57 5.56 -7.86
C LEU A 95 13.52 5.63 -6.33
N ASP A 96 13.83 6.78 -5.75
CA ASP A 96 13.73 7.08 -4.32
C ASP A 96 12.31 7.49 -3.88
N SER A 97 11.36 7.54 -4.82
CA SER A 97 9.97 7.88 -4.59
C SER A 97 9.08 6.64 -4.59
N LEU A 98 8.18 6.56 -3.60
CA LEU A 98 7.14 5.54 -3.53
C LEU A 98 5.92 5.85 -4.41
N ALA A 99 5.87 6.98 -5.11
CA ALA A 99 4.74 7.34 -5.98
C ALA A 99 4.82 6.64 -7.34
N GLY A 100 3.66 6.28 -7.91
CA GLY A 100 3.53 5.69 -9.24
C GLY A 100 4.14 4.28 -9.34
N LYS A 101 4.03 3.46 -8.30
CA LYS A 101 4.67 2.14 -8.21
C LYS A 101 3.65 1.02 -7.95
N THR A 102 4.07 -0.20 -8.24
CA THR A 102 3.50 -1.41 -7.64
C THR A 102 4.52 -1.97 -6.65
N LEU A 103 4.23 -1.81 -5.37
CA LEU A 103 5.10 -2.24 -4.28
C LEU A 103 4.76 -3.69 -3.90
N ARG A 104 5.79 -4.48 -3.56
CA ARG A 104 5.66 -5.87 -3.12
C ARG A 104 6.35 -6.02 -1.77
N LEU A 105 5.58 -6.38 -0.74
CA LEU A 105 6.00 -6.44 0.66
C LEU A 105 5.71 -7.82 1.25
N ASN A 106 6.42 -8.18 2.32
CA ASN A 106 5.94 -9.23 3.22
C ASN A 106 4.70 -8.71 3.99
N ASP A 107 3.98 -9.60 4.65
CA ASP A 107 2.77 -9.28 5.41
C ASP A 107 3.04 -8.41 6.66
N ASP A 108 4.30 -8.37 7.12
CA ASP A 108 4.78 -7.49 8.18
C ASP A 108 5.32 -6.14 7.68
N GLY A 109 5.35 -5.91 6.36
CA GLY A 109 5.89 -4.70 5.73
C GLY A 109 7.39 -4.76 5.41
N SER A 110 8.09 -5.82 5.78
CA SER A 110 9.48 -6.01 5.41
C SER A 110 9.65 -6.27 3.91
N ILE A 111 10.82 -5.95 3.38
CA ILE A 111 11.14 -6.18 1.97
C ILE A 111 11.30 -7.69 1.72
N PRO A 112 10.58 -8.27 0.73
CA PRO A 112 10.73 -9.68 0.40
C PRO A 112 12.16 -9.97 -0.04
N LYS A 113 12.70 -11.11 0.38
CA LYS A 113 13.99 -11.57 -0.16
C LYS A 113 13.87 -11.70 -1.68
N ILE A 114 14.77 -11.04 -2.39
CA ILE A 114 14.90 -11.22 -3.84
C ILE A 114 15.61 -12.55 -4.04
N ILE A 115 14.88 -13.59 -4.45
CA ILE A 115 15.52 -14.70 -5.14
C ILE A 115 15.91 -14.10 -6.48
N ARG A 116 17.21 -13.83 -6.69
CA ARG A 116 17.68 -13.46 -8.03
C ARG A 116 17.33 -14.64 -8.93
N LEU A 117 16.36 -14.45 -9.82
CA LEU A 117 16.34 -15.19 -11.07
C LEU A 117 17.71 -14.90 -11.70
N SER A 118 18.42 -15.95 -12.08
CA SER A 118 19.68 -15.86 -12.82
C SER A 118 19.56 -14.75 -13.87
N ALA A 119 20.60 -13.92 -13.98
CA ALA A 119 20.62 -12.74 -14.83
C ALA A 119 19.94 -13.02 -16.19
N PRO A 120 19.12 -12.10 -16.73
CA PRO A 120 18.57 -12.27 -18.06
C PRO A 120 19.73 -12.57 -19.03
N PRO A 121 19.55 -13.47 -20.01
CA PRO A 121 20.58 -13.73 -21.01
C PRO A 121 20.97 -12.38 -21.62
N GLN A 122 22.28 -12.10 -21.64
CA GLN A 122 22.81 -10.94 -22.34
C GLN A 122 22.36 -11.09 -23.79
N ARG A 123 21.57 -10.13 -24.28
CA ARG A 123 21.30 -10.03 -25.71
C ARG A 123 22.56 -9.49 -26.36
N ASP A 124 23.03 -10.21 -27.36
CA ASP A 124 24.03 -9.83 -28.34
C ASP A 124 23.61 -8.61 -29.16
#